data_AF-A0A2S9N0A0-F1
#
_entry.id   AF-A0A2S9N0A0-F1
#
_cell.length_a   1.000
_cell.length_b   1.000
_cell.length_c   1.000
_cell.angle_alpha   90.00
_cell.angle_beta   90.00
_cell.angle_gamma   90.00
#
_symmetry.space_group_name_H-M   'P 1'
#
loop_
_entity.id
_entity.type
_entity.pdbx_description
1 polymer ?
#
loop_
_entity_poly.entity_id
_entity_poly.type
_entity_poly.pdbx_seq_one_letter_code
_entity_poly.pdbx_strand_id
1 'polypeptide(L)'
;MHAPRHGPPHAARGGRPRHPLSARVARAALFAVLLVVCAAVAAPPPAPTPPLAPAGPAPVIVIPLNGAIGPASADFVVRSLKRAAREHAPLAILQLDTPGGLDTSMRQIIKAILGSPVPVAAFVAPGGARAASAGTYIVYASHIAAMAPGTNLGAASPVQLGVGGATPAAPPQAPTSRGASPSSASGTPAALPADTQSTEIRKATQDAAAYLRGLAQLRGRNAEWAERAVREAVSLSANEARAQHVVDLIAQDPADLARQLDGRSVTTAAGTLRLATARAPLVVVEPDWRSRFLSIVADPNVALILLTIGIYGLFFEFANPGFVLPGVAGTICLLVGLFAMQLLPVSYAGLALVLLGLGCLVAEAFLPTFGVLGFGGIVAFVIGALMLIDTDVPGYGIPWPVIASLALGGALLVAGVSSVALRARRRPVVTGGEAIVGSIGEVLDDGLHADQPHGPNGAAPPSAAGWARVHGERWRVACSAPLAAGCRVRVTGRQGLTLTVAPLYDAAPAPRAPLASPPQGDAR
;
A
#
# COMPACT_ATOMS: atom_id res chain seq x y z
N MET A 1 -31.58 -89.14 20.30
CA MET A 1 -31.57 -88.49 21.62
C MET A 1 -30.40 -87.51 21.62
N HIS A 2 -30.66 -86.25 21.97
CA HIS A 2 -29.74 -85.12 22.19
C HIS A 2 -28.94 -84.49 21.03
N ALA A 3 -29.29 -83.22 20.78
CA ALA A 3 -28.41 -82.16 20.31
C ALA A 3 -27.39 -81.78 21.42
N PRO A 4 -26.31 -81.03 21.09
CA PRO A 4 -26.39 -79.58 21.20
C PRO A 4 -25.69 -78.78 20.09
N ARG A 5 -25.95 -77.47 20.16
CA ARG A 5 -25.78 -76.38 19.19
C ARG A 5 -24.32 -75.94 18.97
N HIS A 6 -24.00 -75.59 17.73
CA HIS A 6 -23.01 -74.55 17.39
C HIS A 6 -23.51 -73.74 16.19
N GLY A 7 -23.69 -72.42 16.38
CA GLY A 7 -24.03 -71.48 15.32
C GLY A 7 -22.80 -70.97 14.55
N PRO A 8 -22.93 -70.57 13.28
CA PRO A 8 -21.81 -70.10 12.47
C PRO A 8 -21.53 -68.59 12.63
N PRO A 9 -20.34 -68.11 12.23
CA PRO A 9 -19.75 -66.86 12.73
C PRO A 9 -20.16 -65.59 11.94
N HIS A 10 -19.93 -64.46 12.62
CA HIS A 10 -20.15 -63.07 12.21
C HIS A 10 -19.55 -62.71 10.83
N ALA A 11 -20.41 -62.25 9.92
CA ALA A 11 -20.02 -61.47 8.75
C ALA A 11 -19.69 -60.02 9.16
N ALA A 12 -18.50 -59.57 8.79
CA ALA A 12 -17.97 -58.23 9.06
C ALA A 12 -18.79 -57.13 8.34
N ARG A 13 -19.26 -56.14 9.11
CA ARG A 13 -19.84 -54.89 8.61
C ARG A 13 -18.75 -54.00 8.00
N GLY A 14 -18.70 -53.93 6.66
CA GLY A 14 -17.98 -52.88 5.94
C GLY A 14 -18.77 -51.56 5.98
N GLY A 15 -18.57 -50.74 7.02
CA GLY A 15 -19.06 -49.37 7.06
C GLY A 15 -18.15 -48.43 6.26
N ARG A 16 -18.58 -47.99 5.07
CA ARG A 16 -17.97 -46.83 4.40
C ARG A 16 -18.33 -45.55 5.18
N PRO A 17 -17.38 -44.67 5.50
CA PRO A 17 -17.71 -43.41 6.17
C PRO A 17 -18.39 -42.46 5.17
N ARG A 18 -19.67 -42.13 5.41
CA ARG A 18 -20.38 -41.06 4.70
C ARG A 18 -20.23 -39.76 5.51
N HIS A 19 -19.39 -38.85 5.06
CA HIS A 19 -19.41 -37.43 5.45
C HIS A 19 -19.16 -36.55 4.22
N PRO A 20 -19.68 -35.31 4.13
CA PRO A 20 -21.03 -34.87 4.44
C PRO A 20 -21.49 -33.84 3.39
N LEU A 21 -22.06 -34.28 2.26
CA LEU A 21 -22.67 -33.35 1.28
C LEU A 21 -23.82 -32.56 1.91
N SER A 22 -24.56 -33.17 2.83
CA SER A 22 -25.64 -32.52 3.58
C SER A 22 -25.15 -31.36 4.46
N ALA A 23 -23.97 -31.46 5.08
CA ALA A 23 -23.43 -30.38 5.91
C ALA A 23 -22.93 -29.19 5.08
N ARG A 24 -22.43 -29.44 3.86
CA ARG A 24 -22.02 -28.36 2.94
C ARG A 24 -23.23 -27.62 2.37
N VAL A 25 -24.29 -28.35 2.00
CA VAL A 25 -25.55 -27.77 1.52
C VAL A 25 -26.26 -27.01 2.65
N ALA A 26 -26.29 -27.56 3.87
CA ALA A 26 -26.87 -26.88 5.03
C ALA A 26 -26.12 -25.59 5.38
N ARG A 27 -24.77 -25.58 5.31
CA ARG A 27 -23.97 -24.37 5.53
C ARG A 27 -24.19 -23.32 4.45
N ALA A 28 -24.31 -23.72 3.18
CA ALA A 28 -24.61 -22.81 2.08
C ALA A 28 -26.01 -22.20 2.20
N ALA A 29 -27.01 -22.99 2.59
CA ALA A 29 -28.37 -22.51 2.84
C ALA A 29 -28.43 -21.56 4.04
N LEU A 30 -27.73 -21.87 5.13
CA LEU A 30 -27.65 -21.00 6.30
C LEU A 30 -26.98 -19.66 5.97
N PHE A 31 -25.92 -19.69 5.14
CA PHE A 31 -25.23 -18.48 4.68
C PHE A 31 -26.10 -17.64 3.74
N ALA A 32 -26.88 -18.26 2.85
CA ALA A 32 -27.83 -17.56 1.99
C ALA A 32 -28.97 -16.91 2.80
N VAL A 33 -29.51 -17.60 3.81
CA VAL A 33 -30.52 -17.04 4.72
C VAL A 33 -29.93 -15.88 5.52
N LEU A 34 -28.70 -16.01 6.02
CA LEU A 34 -28.02 -14.92 6.74
C LEU A 34 -27.82 -13.70 5.84
N LEU A 35 -27.42 -13.89 4.57
CA LEU A 35 -27.29 -12.80 3.59
C LEU A 35 -28.62 -12.09 3.32
N VAL A 36 -29.72 -12.84 3.21
CA VAL A 36 -31.07 -12.26 3.01
C VAL A 36 -31.53 -11.50 4.26
N VAL A 37 -31.27 -12.03 5.46
CA VAL A 37 -31.59 -11.35 6.72
C VAL A 37 -30.74 -10.09 6.89
N CYS A 38 -29.44 -10.13 6.60
CA CYS A 38 -28.60 -8.94 6.60
C CYS A 38 -29.05 -7.89 5.57
N ALA A 39 -29.49 -8.31 4.38
CA ALA A 39 -30.05 -7.41 3.38
C ALA A 39 -31.38 -6.79 3.82
N ALA A 40 -32.23 -7.53 4.54
CA ALA A 40 -33.50 -7.05 5.08
C ALA A 40 -33.31 -6.10 6.28
N VAL A 41 -32.30 -6.33 7.12
CA VAL A 41 -31.96 -5.45 8.26
C VAL A 41 -31.22 -4.18 7.78
N ALA A 42 -30.51 -4.24 6.66
CA ALA A 42 -29.87 -3.08 6.03
C ALA A 42 -30.84 -2.23 5.21
N ALA A 43 -32.09 -2.67 5.01
CA ALA A 43 -33.11 -1.85 4.37
C ALA A 43 -33.51 -0.71 5.32
N PRO A 44 -33.28 0.57 4.96
CA PRO A 44 -33.73 1.67 5.79
C PRO A 44 -35.26 1.60 5.94
N PRO A 45 -35.82 1.88 7.13
CA PRO A 45 -37.27 1.94 7.29
C PRO A 45 -37.85 2.93 6.26
N PRO A 46 -39.05 2.68 5.70
CA PRO A 46 -39.70 3.65 4.84
C PRO A 46 -39.82 4.96 5.61
N ALA A 47 -39.12 6.00 5.12
CA ALA A 47 -39.11 7.29 5.78
C ALA A 47 -40.56 7.78 5.87
N PRO A 48 -41.03 8.22 7.06
CA PRO A 48 -42.35 8.83 7.17
C PRO A 48 -42.41 9.99 6.17
N THR A 49 -43.42 9.97 5.30
CA THR A 49 -43.71 11.07 4.39
C THR A 49 -43.90 12.33 5.23
N PRO A 50 -42.98 13.31 5.18
CA PRO A 50 -43.15 14.52 5.95
C PRO A 50 -44.45 15.21 5.48
N PRO A 51 -45.24 15.78 6.40
CA PRO A 51 -46.36 16.62 6.00
C PRO A 51 -45.84 17.71 5.07
N LEU A 52 -46.61 17.99 4.01
CA LEU A 52 -46.29 19.01 3.01
C LEU A 52 -46.28 20.38 3.71
N ALA A 53 -45.13 20.74 4.28
CA ALA A 53 -44.88 22.08 4.77
C ALA A 53 -45.06 23.05 3.59
N PRO A 54 -45.63 24.26 3.81
CA PRO A 54 -45.69 25.26 2.76
C PRO A 54 -44.30 25.43 2.16
N ALA A 55 -44.19 25.27 0.84
CA ALA A 55 -42.91 25.29 0.13
C ALA A 55 -42.22 26.63 0.40
N GLY A 56 -41.26 26.62 1.33
CA GLY A 56 -40.36 27.73 1.54
C GLY A 56 -39.60 28.04 0.25
N PRO A 57 -39.02 29.25 0.11
CA PRO A 57 -38.22 29.59 -1.06
C PRO A 57 -37.12 28.53 -1.26
N ALA A 58 -36.94 28.10 -2.52
CA ALA A 58 -35.93 27.11 -2.86
C ALA A 58 -34.54 27.56 -2.37
N PRO A 59 -33.76 26.68 -1.72
CA PRO A 59 -32.51 27.07 -1.09
C PRO A 59 -31.43 27.42 -2.11
N VAL A 60 -30.55 28.36 -1.75
CA VAL A 60 -29.26 28.53 -2.42
C VAL A 60 -28.35 27.40 -1.98
N ILE A 61 -27.82 26.67 -2.96
CA ILE A 61 -26.98 25.50 -2.70
C ILE A 61 -25.53 25.93 -2.66
N VAL A 62 -24.88 25.79 -1.51
CA VAL A 62 -23.45 26.07 -1.35
C VAL A 62 -22.67 24.76 -1.46
N ILE A 63 -21.75 24.70 -2.40
CA ILE A 63 -20.93 23.52 -2.73
C ILE A 63 -19.48 23.85 -2.38
N PRO A 64 -18.94 23.32 -1.28
CA PRO A 64 -17.55 23.54 -0.90
C PRO A 64 -16.62 22.74 -1.83
N LEU A 65 -15.58 23.40 -2.34
CA LEU A 65 -14.52 22.82 -3.16
C LEU A 65 -13.17 23.26 -2.59
N ASN A 66 -12.69 22.49 -1.62
CA ASN A 66 -11.47 22.76 -0.88
C ASN A 66 -10.37 21.76 -1.26
N GLY A 67 -9.13 22.23 -1.35
CA GLY A 67 -7.95 21.42 -1.65
C GLY A 67 -7.77 21.14 -3.14
N ALA A 68 -7.04 20.08 -3.45
CA ALA A 68 -6.69 19.74 -4.82
C ALA A 68 -7.91 19.29 -5.65
N ILE A 69 -7.96 19.71 -6.91
CA ILE A 69 -8.99 19.28 -7.86
C ILE A 69 -8.61 17.90 -8.42
N GLY A 70 -9.48 16.93 -8.20
CA GLY A 70 -9.29 15.54 -8.61
C GLY A 70 -10.64 14.86 -8.89
N PRO A 71 -10.63 13.56 -9.23
CA PRO A 71 -11.83 12.87 -9.69
C PRO A 71 -12.96 12.86 -8.66
N ALA A 72 -12.62 12.73 -7.37
CA ALA A 72 -13.58 12.73 -6.27
C ALA A 72 -14.28 14.08 -6.10
N SER A 73 -13.53 15.18 -6.16
CA SER A 73 -14.09 16.54 -6.04
C SER A 73 -14.87 16.94 -7.30
N ALA A 74 -14.42 16.52 -8.49
CA ALA A 74 -15.19 16.71 -9.72
C ALA A 74 -16.53 15.97 -9.69
N ASP A 75 -16.55 14.68 -9.33
CA ASP A 75 -17.78 13.88 -9.20
C ASP A 75 -18.74 14.48 -8.17
N PHE A 76 -18.21 14.92 -7.02
CA PHE A 76 -18.98 15.64 -6.00
C PHE A 76 -19.65 16.90 -6.56
N VAL A 77 -18.90 17.78 -7.22
CA VAL A 77 -19.43 19.02 -7.82
C VAL A 77 -20.50 18.72 -8.86
N VAL A 78 -20.27 17.73 -9.76
CA VAL A 78 -21.26 17.33 -10.77
C VAL A 78 -22.55 16.83 -10.12
N ARG A 79 -22.47 15.98 -9.09
CA ARG A 79 -23.65 15.50 -8.37
C ARG A 79 -24.40 16.62 -7.66
N SER A 80 -23.66 17.55 -7.04
CA SER A 80 -24.23 18.68 -6.31
C SER A 80 -24.92 19.68 -7.25
N LEU A 81 -24.36 19.95 -8.43
CA LEU A 81 -25.04 20.75 -9.46
C LEU A 81 -26.30 20.06 -9.99
N LYS A 82 -26.26 18.73 -10.22
CA LYS A 82 -27.45 17.96 -10.58
C LYS A 82 -28.51 18.00 -9.47
N ARG A 83 -28.09 18.00 -8.20
CA ARG A 83 -29.01 18.16 -7.05
C ARG A 83 -29.64 19.53 -7.03
N ALA A 84 -28.85 20.60 -7.17
CA ALA A 84 -29.34 21.97 -7.27
C ALA A 84 -30.37 22.13 -8.40
N ALA A 85 -30.14 21.49 -9.55
CA ALA A 85 -31.09 21.46 -10.66
C ALA A 85 -32.40 20.73 -10.31
N ARG A 86 -32.34 19.57 -9.64
CA ARG A 86 -33.54 18.82 -9.20
C ARG A 86 -34.34 19.56 -8.14
N GLU A 87 -33.65 20.29 -7.27
CA GLU A 87 -34.28 21.11 -6.21
C GLU A 87 -34.72 22.50 -6.71
N HIS A 88 -34.56 22.78 -8.01
CA HIS A 88 -34.86 24.07 -8.62
C HIS A 88 -34.23 25.25 -7.87
N ALA A 89 -33.00 25.06 -7.40
CA ALA A 89 -32.27 26.07 -6.66
C ALA A 89 -32.11 27.35 -7.50
N PRO A 90 -32.34 28.55 -6.94
CA PRO A 90 -32.19 29.81 -7.68
C PRO A 90 -30.72 30.11 -8.01
N LEU A 91 -29.79 29.55 -7.22
CA LEU A 91 -28.35 29.74 -7.37
C LEU A 91 -27.60 28.57 -6.75
N ALA A 92 -26.53 28.12 -7.41
CA ALA A 92 -25.50 27.28 -6.82
C ALA A 92 -24.23 28.11 -6.60
N ILE A 93 -23.75 28.21 -5.37
CA ILE A 93 -22.49 28.86 -5.01
C ILE A 93 -21.43 27.76 -4.89
N LEU A 94 -20.48 27.74 -5.80
CA LEU A 94 -19.28 26.92 -5.67
C LEU A 94 -18.26 27.71 -4.85
N GLN A 95 -18.07 27.34 -3.59
CA GLN A 95 -17.10 27.99 -2.70
C GLN A 95 -15.73 27.35 -2.90
N LEU A 96 -14.73 28.12 -3.33
CA LEU A 96 -13.43 27.59 -3.75
C LEU A 96 -12.30 28.03 -2.81
N ASP A 97 -11.51 27.03 -2.40
CA ASP A 97 -10.14 27.21 -1.91
C ASP A 97 -9.26 26.08 -2.47
N THR A 98 -8.54 26.35 -3.56
CA THR A 98 -7.80 25.33 -4.30
C THR A 98 -6.46 25.82 -4.82
N PRO A 99 -5.37 25.04 -4.63
CA PRO A 99 -4.10 25.29 -5.29
C PRO A 99 -4.09 24.91 -6.79
N GLY A 100 -5.14 24.22 -7.27
CA GLY A 100 -5.15 23.61 -8.60
C GLY A 100 -5.45 22.11 -8.56
N GLY A 101 -5.17 21.43 -9.68
CA GLY A 101 -5.33 19.98 -9.78
C GLY A 101 -5.35 19.50 -11.22
N LEU A 102 -5.92 18.31 -11.44
CA LEU A 102 -5.88 17.62 -12.72
C LEU A 102 -6.72 18.32 -13.80
N ASP A 103 -6.16 18.48 -15.00
CA ASP A 103 -6.83 19.08 -16.17
C ASP A 103 -8.14 18.35 -16.51
N THR A 104 -8.16 17.02 -16.46
CA THR A 104 -9.36 16.21 -16.74
C THR A 104 -10.50 16.52 -15.78
N SER A 105 -10.20 16.63 -14.48
CA SER A 105 -11.16 16.94 -13.42
C SER A 105 -11.65 18.39 -13.52
N MET A 106 -10.75 19.32 -13.81
CA MET A 106 -11.07 20.72 -14.11
C MET A 106 -12.04 20.83 -15.29
N ARG A 107 -11.72 20.22 -16.44
CA ARG A 107 -12.58 20.26 -17.64
C ARG A 107 -13.92 19.59 -17.41
N GLN A 108 -13.99 18.53 -16.60
CA GLN A 108 -15.25 17.91 -16.20
C GLN A 108 -16.14 18.88 -15.41
N ILE A 109 -15.58 19.60 -14.42
CA ILE A 109 -16.30 20.62 -13.65
C ILE A 109 -16.78 21.74 -14.57
N ILE A 110 -15.91 22.26 -15.45
CA ILE A 110 -16.25 23.32 -16.39
C ILE A 110 -17.40 22.90 -17.31
N LYS A 111 -17.36 21.69 -17.89
CA LYS A 111 -18.45 21.17 -18.72
C LYS A 111 -19.78 21.11 -17.93
N ALA A 112 -19.73 20.69 -16.67
CA ALA A 112 -20.91 20.64 -15.82
C ALA A 112 -21.47 22.05 -15.50
N ILE A 113 -20.59 23.03 -15.30
CA ILE A 113 -20.98 24.43 -15.11
C ILE A 113 -21.63 24.99 -16.38
N LEU A 114 -20.99 24.83 -17.53
CA LEU A 114 -21.48 25.35 -18.81
C LEU A 114 -22.82 24.71 -19.22
N GLY A 115 -23.02 23.43 -18.91
CA GLY A 115 -24.27 22.71 -19.16
C GLY A 115 -25.31 22.83 -18.04
N SER A 116 -25.04 23.60 -16.97
CA SER A 116 -25.95 23.69 -15.83
C SER A 116 -27.20 24.52 -16.18
N PRO A 117 -28.41 24.03 -15.90
CA PRO A 117 -29.63 24.83 -15.99
C PRO A 117 -29.78 25.79 -14.79
N VAL A 118 -29.00 25.59 -13.72
CA VAL A 118 -28.96 26.46 -12.55
C VAL A 118 -27.77 27.44 -12.66
N PRO A 119 -27.95 28.74 -12.40
CA PRO A 119 -26.85 29.70 -12.33
C PRO A 119 -25.78 29.25 -11.32
N VAL A 120 -24.51 29.29 -11.73
CA VAL A 120 -23.38 28.90 -10.89
C VAL A 120 -22.49 30.10 -10.61
N ALA A 121 -22.35 30.46 -9.35
CA ALA A 121 -21.41 31.46 -8.86
C ALA A 121 -20.18 30.79 -8.27
N ALA A 122 -19.01 30.99 -8.87
CA ALA A 122 -17.74 30.66 -8.24
C ALA A 122 -17.38 31.75 -7.23
N PHE A 123 -17.10 31.35 -5.99
CA PHE A 123 -16.77 32.25 -4.90
C PHE A 123 -15.47 31.82 -4.23
N VAL A 124 -14.38 32.55 -4.48
CA VAL A 124 -13.08 32.29 -3.83
C VAL A 124 -13.18 32.77 -2.39
N ALA A 125 -13.24 31.85 -1.43
CA ALA A 125 -13.52 32.14 -0.03
C ALA A 125 -13.20 30.93 0.87
N PRO A 126 -12.95 31.13 2.18
CA PRO A 126 -13.01 32.39 2.95
C PRO A 126 -11.82 33.32 2.69
N GLY A 127 -11.70 34.43 3.42
CA GLY A 127 -10.49 35.26 3.37
C GLY A 127 -9.22 34.44 3.61
N GLY A 128 -8.18 34.66 2.80
CA GLY A 128 -6.96 33.84 2.76
C GLY A 128 -7.02 32.64 1.80
N ALA A 129 -8.20 32.30 1.29
CA ALA A 129 -8.36 31.27 0.26
C ALA A 129 -7.78 31.69 -1.09
N ARG A 130 -7.58 30.71 -1.95
CA ARG A 130 -7.07 30.92 -3.31
C ARG A 130 -7.83 30.15 -4.37
N ALA A 131 -7.84 30.68 -5.59
CA ALA A 131 -8.20 29.93 -6.79
C ALA A 131 -7.02 29.96 -7.75
N ALA A 132 -6.09 29.02 -7.57
CA ALA A 132 -4.90 28.90 -8.40
C ALA A 132 -5.08 27.80 -9.46
N SER A 133 -4.31 27.88 -10.56
CA SER A 133 -4.26 26.85 -11.59
C SER A 133 -5.67 26.48 -12.10
N ALA A 134 -6.09 25.22 -11.97
CA ALA A 134 -7.43 24.75 -12.33
C ALA A 134 -8.58 25.56 -11.71
N GLY A 135 -8.39 26.14 -10.53
CA GLY A 135 -9.36 27.03 -9.89
C GLY A 135 -9.68 28.27 -10.73
N THR A 136 -8.68 28.85 -11.41
CA THR A 136 -8.85 30.02 -12.28
C THR A 136 -9.77 29.71 -13.45
N TYR A 137 -9.63 28.54 -14.08
CA TYR A 137 -10.50 28.13 -15.18
C TYR A 137 -11.94 27.89 -14.72
N ILE A 138 -12.13 27.32 -13.53
CA ILE A 138 -13.46 27.10 -12.95
C ILE A 138 -14.15 28.45 -12.67
N VAL A 139 -13.42 29.43 -12.13
CA VAL A 139 -13.92 30.80 -11.92
C VAL A 139 -14.32 31.42 -13.27
N TYR A 140 -13.46 31.31 -14.29
CA TYR A 140 -13.72 31.86 -15.62
C TYR A 140 -14.88 31.20 -16.35
N ALA A 141 -15.13 29.90 -16.13
CA ALA A 141 -16.27 29.19 -16.71
C ALA A 141 -17.61 29.55 -16.04
N SER A 142 -17.56 29.97 -14.78
CA SER A 142 -18.75 30.21 -13.95
C SER A 142 -19.58 31.38 -14.48
N HIS A 143 -20.89 31.31 -14.24
CA HIS A 143 -21.82 32.35 -14.67
C HIS A 143 -21.53 33.66 -13.93
N ILE A 144 -21.17 33.54 -12.66
CA ILE A 144 -20.73 34.63 -11.80
C ILE A 144 -19.40 34.24 -11.17
N ALA A 145 -18.49 35.19 -11.07
CA ALA A 145 -17.21 35.09 -10.40
C ALA A 145 -17.16 36.10 -9.25
N ALA A 146 -16.87 35.64 -8.04
CA ALA A 146 -16.78 36.48 -6.86
C ALA A 146 -15.57 36.07 -6.01
N MET A 147 -15.05 37.02 -5.24
CA MET A 147 -13.92 36.80 -4.34
C MET A 147 -14.20 37.40 -2.96
N ALA A 148 -13.74 36.75 -1.90
CA ALA A 148 -13.69 37.34 -0.57
C ALA A 148 -12.45 38.25 -0.42
N PRO A 149 -12.49 39.26 0.47
CA PRO A 149 -11.29 40.05 0.76
C PRO A 149 -10.12 39.17 1.23
N GLY A 150 -8.90 39.54 0.83
CA GLY A 150 -7.70 38.79 1.20
C GLY A 150 -7.52 37.45 0.46
N THR A 151 -8.25 37.22 -0.63
CA THR A 151 -8.07 36.05 -1.52
C THR A 151 -7.27 36.41 -2.77
N ASN A 152 -6.75 35.38 -3.46
CA ASN A 152 -6.05 35.53 -4.73
C ASN A 152 -6.56 34.57 -5.83
N LEU A 153 -6.33 34.97 -7.08
CA LEU A 153 -6.77 34.27 -8.30
C LEU A 153 -5.67 34.34 -9.37
N GLY A 154 -5.37 33.24 -10.05
CA GLY A 154 -4.37 33.22 -11.14
C GLY A 154 -3.46 31.99 -11.14
N ALA A 155 -2.17 32.18 -11.44
CA ALA A 155 -1.16 31.12 -11.55
C ALA A 155 -1.67 29.91 -12.37
N ALA A 156 -2.14 30.19 -13.59
CA ALA A 156 -2.90 29.28 -14.44
C ALA A 156 -2.06 28.49 -15.46
N SER A 157 -0.73 28.55 -15.34
CA SER A 157 0.21 27.86 -16.20
C SER A 157 0.11 26.35 -16.05
N PRO A 158 0.07 25.58 -17.16
CA PRO A 158 0.11 24.13 -17.08
C PRO A 158 1.50 23.68 -16.63
N VAL A 159 1.52 22.68 -15.75
CA VAL A 159 2.73 21.94 -15.38
C VAL A 159 2.60 20.54 -15.97
N GLN A 160 3.66 20.07 -16.64
CA GLN A 160 3.66 18.77 -17.27
C GLN A 160 4.25 17.76 -16.28
N LEU A 161 3.49 16.71 -15.96
CA LEU A 161 4.01 15.60 -15.16
C LEU A 161 4.89 14.73 -16.08
N GLY A 162 6.20 14.79 -15.89
CA GLY A 162 7.19 14.11 -16.71
C GLY A 162 8.50 13.93 -15.94
N VAL A 163 9.07 12.73 -16.01
CA VAL A 163 10.31 12.38 -15.32
C VAL A 163 11.46 13.27 -15.79
N GLY A 164 11.86 14.22 -14.94
CA GLY A 164 13.03 15.07 -15.13
C GLY A 164 12.77 16.48 -14.61
N GLY A 165 13.07 16.72 -13.32
CA GLY A 165 12.93 18.03 -12.69
C GLY A 165 13.56 19.12 -13.54
N ALA A 166 12.72 20.00 -14.09
CA ALA A 166 13.19 21.15 -14.82
C ALA A 166 13.63 22.22 -13.81
N THR A 167 14.95 22.42 -13.71
CA THR A 167 15.50 23.67 -13.18
C THR A 167 14.84 24.87 -13.88
N PRO A 168 14.51 25.96 -13.16
CA PRO A 168 13.90 27.14 -13.75
C PRO A 168 14.75 27.65 -14.91
N ALA A 169 14.17 27.69 -16.11
CA ALA A 169 14.85 28.24 -17.28
C ALA A 169 15.16 29.72 -17.03
N ALA A 170 16.44 30.08 -17.12
CA ALA A 170 16.87 31.47 -17.17
C ALA A 170 16.25 32.19 -18.38
N PRO A 171 16.06 33.52 -18.34
CA PRO A 171 15.41 34.25 -19.42
C PRO A 171 16.17 34.07 -20.75
N PRO A 172 15.48 33.99 -21.90
CA PRO A 172 16.14 33.87 -23.19
C PRO A 172 16.99 35.11 -23.47
N GLN A 173 18.30 34.93 -23.58
CA GLN A 173 19.19 35.97 -24.09
C GLN A 173 18.87 36.21 -25.57
N ALA A 174 18.69 37.48 -25.92
CA ALA A 174 18.42 37.91 -27.29
C ALA A 174 19.57 37.49 -28.23
N PRO A 175 19.27 37.01 -29.45
CA PRO A 175 20.30 36.61 -30.39
C PRO A 175 21.09 37.84 -30.86
N THR A 176 22.38 37.86 -30.57
CA THR A 176 23.31 38.85 -31.13
C THR A 176 23.54 38.51 -32.59
N SER A 177 23.02 39.37 -33.48
CA SER A 177 23.32 39.31 -34.91
C SER A 177 24.78 39.71 -35.15
N ARG A 178 25.63 38.78 -35.56
CA ARG A 178 26.89 39.11 -36.24
C ARG A 178 27.14 38.17 -37.43
N GLY A 179 27.19 38.80 -38.61
CA GLY A 179 28.14 38.48 -39.67
C GLY A 179 27.84 37.25 -40.51
N ALA A 180 27.25 37.49 -41.69
CA ALA A 180 27.20 36.54 -42.78
C ALA A 180 28.58 36.31 -43.42
N SER A 181 28.86 35.06 -43.81
CA SER A 181 29.44 34.72 -45.11
C SER A 181 29.18 33.24 -45.45
N PRO A 182 29.03 32.85 -46.74
CA PRO A 182 28.43 31.58 -47.13
C PRO A 182 29.47 30.59 -47.68
N SER A 183 29.32 29.29 -47.39
CA SER A 183 29.77 28.23 -48.31
C SER A 183 29.10 26.87 -48.07
N SER A 184 28.60 26.35 -49.19
CA SER A 184 28.50 24.94 -49.61
C SER A 184 27.74 23.91 -48.77
N ALA A 185 26.56 23.59 -49.30
CA ALA A 185 25.85 22.31 -49.34
C ALA A 185 26.61 21.04 -48.91
N SER A 186 25.97 20.26 -48.03
CA SER A 186 25.71 18.84 -48.29
C SER A 186 24.53 18.38 -47.42
N GLY A 187 23.58 17.70 -48.06
CA GLY A 187 22.35 17.24 -47.43
C GLY A 187 22.63 16.12 -46.43
N THR A 188 22.11 16.30 -45.23
CA THR A 188 21.77 15.22 -44.29
C THR A 188 20.53 15.74 -43.56
N PRO A 189 19.44 14.96 -43.41
CA PRO A 189 18.38 15.37 -42.50
C PRO A 189 18.99 15.35 -41.10
N ALA A 190 19.41 16.54 -40.65
CA ALA A 190 19.87 16.74 -39.30
C ALA A 190 18.72 16.32 -38.38
N ALA A 191 18.90 15.19 -37.70
CA ALA A 191 18.05 14.78 -36.60
C ALA A 191 17.97 15.95 -35.61
N LEU A 192 16.78 16.52 -35.44
CA LEU A 192 16.50 17.57 -34.45
C LEU A 192 16.87 17.02 -33.05
N PRO A 193 17.85 17.60 -32.34
CA PRO A 193 18.20 17.17 -31.00
C PRO A 193 17.31 17.90 -29.97
N ALA A 194 16.82 17.16 -28.96
CA ALA A 194 16.39 17.67 -27.65
C ALA A 194 15.22 18.68 -27.52
N ASP A 195 14.41 18.97 -28.56
CA ASP A 195 13.34 20.01 -28.48
C ASP A 195 11.91 19.44 -28.28
N THR A 196 11.73 18.14 -28.05
CA THR A 196 10.37 17.55 -27.93
C THR A 196 9.68 17.97 -26.64
N GLN A 197 10.35 17.95 -25.49
CA GLN A 197 9.76 18.34 -24.19
C GLN A 197 9.38 19.83 -24.17
N SER A 198 10.26 20.70 -24.67
CA SER A 198 10.01 22.14 -24.85
C SER A 198 8.92 22.43 -25.88
N THR A 199 8.77 21.59 -26.91
CA THR A 199 7.66 21.70 -27.86
C THR A 199 6.33 21.31 -27.23
N GLU A 200 6.28 20.23 -26.44
CA GLU A 200 5.05 19.79 -25.76
C GLU A 200 4.60 20.78 -24.68
N ILE A 201 5.50 21.31 -23.85
CA ILE A 201 5.17 22.36 -22.86
C ILE A 201 4.60 23.59 -23.57
N ARG A 202 5.19 23.98 -24.71
CA ARG A 202 4.73 25.11 -25.51
C ARG A 202 3.33 24.85 -26.07
N LYS A 203 3.06 23.66 -26.62
CA LYS A 203 1.73 23.25 -27.08
C LYS A 203 0.71 23.28 -25.94
N ALA A 204 1.06 22.70 -24.78
CA ALA A 204 0.20 22.69 -23.60
C ALA A 204 -0.12 24.12 -23.11
N THR A 205 0.89 24.99 -23.08
CA THR A 205 0.72 26.41 -22.70
C THR A 205 -0.16 27.15 -23.68
N GLN A 206 -0.01 26.90 -24.98
CA GLN A 206 -0.84 27.52 -26.03
C GLN A 206 -2.30 27.04 -25.93
N ASP A 207 -2.54 25.74 -25.75
CA ASP A 207 -3.89 25.20 -25.54
C ASP A 207 -4.54 25.79 -24.30
N ALA A 208 -3.82 25.78 -23.17
CA ALA A 208 -4.26 26.32 -21.90
C ALA A 208 -4.63 27.82 -22.00
N ALA A 209 -3.78 28.62 -22.64
CA ALA A 209 -4.00 30.05 -22.84
C ALA A 209 -5.21 30.31 -23.74
N ALA A 210 -5.31 29.59 -24.86
CA ALA A 210 -6.45 29.69 -25.77
C ALA A 210 -7.75 29.27 -25.08
N TYR A 211 -7.72 28.22 -24.26
CA TYR A 211 -8.88 27.72 -23.53
C TYR A 211 -9.37 28.72 -22.48
N LEU A 212 -8.47 29.26 -21.63
CA LEU A 212 -8.87 30.26 -20.63
C LEU A 212 -9.37 31.55 -21.28
N ARG A 213 -8.72 31.99 -22.36
CA ARG A 213 -9.15 33.14 -23.17
C ARG A 213 -10.54 32.92 -23.77
N GLY A 214 -10.84 31.71 -24.26
CA GLY A 214 -12.17 31.36 -24.76
C GLY A 214 -13.25 31.43 -23.68
N LEU A 215 -12.97 30.93 -22.47
CA LEU A 215 -13.87 31.06 -21.33
C LEU A 215 -14.07 32.53 -20.92
N ALA A 216 -13.02 33.34 -20.98
CA ALA A 216 -13.08 34.77 -20.73
C ALA A 216 -14.04 35.47 -21.68
N GLN A 217 -13.88 35.22 -22.99
CA GLN A 217 -14.73 35.79 -24.04
C GLN A 217 -16.18 35.33 -23.89
N LEU A 218 -16.41 34.04 -23.60
CA LEU A 218 -17.75 33.49 -23.38
C LEU A 218 -18.50 34.20 -22.24
N ARG A 219 -17.77 34.64 -21.20
CA ARG A 219 -18.36 35.28 -20.01
C ARG A 219 -18.15 36.79 -19.97
N GLY A 220 -17.57 37.40 -21.01
CA GLY A 220 -17.27 38.83 -21.04
C GLY A 220 -16.24 39.29 -20.02
N ARG A 221 -15.32 38.41 -19.58
CA ARG A 221 -14.25 38.71 -18.62
C ARG A 221 -12.96 39.11 -19.32
N ASN A 222 -12.03 39.68 -18.58
CA ASN A 222 -10.74 40.12 -19.12
C ASN A 222 -9.94 38.97 -19.73
N ALA A 223 -9.91 38.95 -21.06
CA ALA A 223 -9.29 37.93 -21.89
C ALA A 223 -7.76 38.11 -21.99
N GLU A 224 -7.27 39.34 -21.88
CA GLU A 224 -5.83 39.63 -21.90
C GLU A 224 -5.17 39.15 -20.62
N TRP A 225 -5.79 39.46 -19.47
CA TRP A 225 -5.33 38.94 -18.19
C TRP A 225 -5.40 37.41 -18.15
N ALA A 226 -6.47 36.81 -18.68
CA ALA A 226 -6.60 35.35 -18.77
C ALA A 226 -5.40 34.72 -19.49
N GLU A 227 -4.99 35.28 -20.63
CA GLU A 227 -3.81 34.78 -21.35
C GLU A 227 -2.52 34.96 -20.54
N ARG A 228 -2.32 36.11 -19.90
CA ARG A 228 -1.16 36.37 -19.03
C ARG A 228 -1.12 35.45 -17.82
N ALA A 229 -2.26 35.15 -17.20
CA ALA A 229 -2.35 34.24 -16.06
C ALA A 229 -1.82 32.84 -16.40
N VAL A 230 -1.90 32.43 -17.67
CA VAL A 230 -1.34 31.17 -18.16
C VAL A 230 0.10 31.30 -18.61
N ARG A 231 0.46 32.32 -19.39
CA ARG A 231 1.81 32.46 -19.96
C ARG A 231 2.86 32.97 -18.96
N GLU A 232 2.46 33.86 -18.08
CA GLU A 232 3.33 34.58 -17.13
C GLU A 232 3.08 34.14 -15.67
N ALA A 233 2.15 33.21 -15.44
CA ALA A 233 1.75 32.74 -14.11
C ALA A 233 1.30 33.86 -13.14
N VAL A 234 0.81 35.00 -13.66
CA VAL A 234 0.40 36.13 -12.81
C VAL A 234 -0.80 35.78 -11.92
N SER A 235 -0.87 36.45 -10.77
CA SER A 235 -1.98 36.35 -9.82
C SER A 235 -2.46 37.74 -9.43
N LEU A 236 -3.75 37.88 -9.10
CA LEU A 236 -4.36 39.12 -8.61
C LEU A 236 -4.98 38.93 -7.23
N SER A 237 -4.94 39.99 -6.44
CA SER A 237 -5.79 40.12 -5.26
C SER A 237 -7.27 40.35 -5.63
N ALA A 238 -8.19 40.12 -4.70
CA ALA A 238 -9.63 40.34 -4.92
C ALA A 238 -9.98 41.74 -5.48
N ASN A 239 -9.31 42.80 -4.98
CA ASN A 239 -9.55 44.18 -5.41
C ASN A 239 -9.06 44.42 -6.85
N GLU A 240 -7.87 43.93 -7.20
CA GLU A 240 -7.33 44.07 -8.56
C GLU A 240 -8.11 43.23 -9.56
N ALA A 241 -8.51 42.02 -9.18
CA ALA A 241 -9.34 41.15 -10.00
C ALA A 241 -10.70 41.81 -10.31
N ARG A 242 -11.28 42.50 -9.34
CA ARG A 242 -12.51 43.27 -9.56
C ARG A 242 -12.27 44.47 -10.47
N ALA A 243 -11.21 45.24 -10.24
CA ALA A 243 -10.87 46.42 -11.02
C ALA A 243 -10.56 46.08 -12.49
N GLN A 244 -9.92 44.94 -12.75
CA GLN A 244 -9.57 44.47 -14.08
C GLN A 244 -10.68 43.67 -14.76
N HIS A 245 -11.89 43.57 -14.17
CA HIS A 245 -13.01 42.78 -14.70
C HIS A 245 -12.66 41.28 -14.92
N VAL A 246 -11.85 40.75 -14.02
CA VAL A 246 -11.56 39.32 -13.89
C VAL A 246 -12.67 38.65 -13.05
N VAL A 247 -13.23 39.36 -12.08
CA VAL A 247 -14.39 38.92 -11.27
C VAL A 247 -15.51 39.95 -11.23
N ASP A 248 -16.73 39.47 -10.99
CA ASP A 248 -17.99 40.22 -11.06
C ASP A 248 -18.36 40.97 -9.78
N LEU A 249 -17.79 40.61 -8.62
CA LEU A 249 -17.94 41.36 -7.36
C LEU A 249 -17.02 40.82 -6.26
N ILE A 250 -17.00 41.54 -5.14
CA ILE A 250 -16.36 41.12 -3.88
C ILE A 250 -17.47 40.94 -2.83
N ALA A 251 -17.46 39.81 -2.13
CA ALA A 251 -18.45 39.48 -1.11
C ALA A 251 -17.77 38.88 0.12
N GLN A 252 -18.30 39.11 1.33
CA GLN A 252 -17.67 38.66 2.56
C GLN A 252 -17.86 37.16 2.81
N ASP A 253 -19.07 36.67 2.54
CA ASP A 253 -19.48 35.29 2.78
C ASP A 253 -20.56 34.87 1.75
N PRO A 254 -20.96 33.59 1.69
CA PRO A 254 -21.95 33.13 0.73
C PRO A 254 -23.33 33.82 0.88
N ALA A 255 -23.70 34.28 2.07
CA ALA A 255 -24.97 34.95 2.30
C ALA A 255 -24.94 36.40 1.78
N ASP A 256 -23.82 37.10 1.96
CA ASP A 256 -23.56 38.41 1.36
C ASP A 256 -23.53 38.32 -0.17
N LEU A 257 -22.85 37.31 -0.73
CA LEU A 257 -22.86 37.04 -2.16
C LEU A 257 -24.30 36.83 -2.69
N ALA A 258 -25.08 35.99 -2.02
CA ALA A 258 -26.48 35.74 -2.39
C ALA A 258 -27.32 37.03 -2.34
N ARG A 259 -27.13 37.89 -1.33
CA ARG A 259 -27.83 39.19 -1.24
C ARG A 259 -27.43 40.14 -2.38
N GLN A 260 -26.14 40.27 -2.67
CA GLN A 260 -25.64 41.16 -3.73
C GLN A 260 -26.08 40.70 -5.14
N LEU A 261 -26.35 39.41 -5.32
CA LEU A 261 -26.78 38.83 -6.59
C LEU A 261 -28.30 38.88 -6.83
N ASP A 262 -29.09 39.20 -5.82
CA ASP A 262 -30.54 39.22 -5.92
C ASP A 262 -31.02 40.15 -7.04
N GLY A 263 -32.00 39.68 -7.82
CA GLY A 263 -32.61 40.44 -8.91
C GLY A 263 -31.78 40.54 -10.19
N ARG A 264 -30.51 40.08 -10.23
CA ARG A 264 -29.69 40.05 -11.45
C ARG A 264 -30.19 39.00 -12.43
N SER A 265 -30.07 39.29 -13.72
CA SER A 265 -30.34 38.33 -14.80
C SER A 265 -29.06 37.60 -15.20
N VAL A 266 -29.11 36.27 -15.29
CA VAL A 266 -27.97 35.41 -15.65
C VAL A 266 -28.38 34.44 -16.75
N THR A 267 -27.60 34.37 -17.82
CA THR A 267 -27.82 33.44 -18.93
C THR A 267 -27.20 32.08 -18.63
N THR A 268 -28.04 31.04 -18.57
CA THR A 268 -27.66 29.64 -18.34
C THR A 268 -27.96 28.78 -19.58
N ALA A 269 -27.66 27.47 -19.51
CA ALA A 269 -28.06 26.53 -20.56
C ALA A 269 -29.59 26.40 -20.71
N ALA A 270 -30.37 26.73 -19.68
CA ALA A 270 -31.82 26.75 -19.72
C ALA A 270 -32.42 28.09 -20.20
N GLY A 271 -31.57 29.09 -20.46
CA GLY A 271 -31.96 30.45 -20.82
C GLY A 271 -31.63 31.49 -19.75
N THR A 272 -32.15 32.70 -19.94
CA THR A 272 -31.93 33.83 -19.02
C THR A 272 -32.85 33.70 -17.81
N LEU A 273 -32.25 33.55 -16.63
CA LEU A 273 -32.94 33.43 -15.36
C LEU A 273 -32.67 34.67 -14.49
N ARG A 274 -33.70 35.16 -13.79
CA ARG A 274 -33.54 36.22 -12.80
C ARG A 274 -33.33 35.60 -11.42
N LEU A 275 -32.26 35.97 -10.73
CA LEU A 275 -31.90 35.43 -9.44
C LEU A 275 -32.88 35.94 -8.36
N ALA A 276 -33.43 35.00 -7.59
CA ALA A 276 -34.28 35.28 -6.43
C ALA A 276 -33.61 34.67 -5.19
N THR A 277 -32.73 35.44 -4.55
CA THR A 277 -31.78 34.97 -3.52
C THR A 277 -31.87 35.74 -2.20
N ALA A 278 -32.57 36.88 -2.13
CA ALA A 278 -32.62 37.75 -0.95
C ALA A 278 -33.15 37.10 0.34
N ARG A 279 -34.01 36.08 0.24
CA ARG A 279 -34.60 35.34 1.37
C ARG A 279 -34.47 33.83 1.23
N ALA A 280 -33.66 33.37 0.29
CA ALA A 280 -33.46 31.95 0.07
C ALA A 280 -32.56 31.40 1.19
N PRO A 281 -32.95 30.31 1.88
CA PRO A 281 -32.08 29.69 2.87
C PRO A 281 -30.82 29.15 2.19
N LEU A 282 -29.67 29.30 2.84
CA LEU A 282 -28.43 28.70 2.36
C LEU A 282 -28.32 27.28 2.89
N VAL A 283 -28.15 26.31 1.98
CA VAL A 283 -27.91 24.91 2.32
C VAL A 283 -26.52 24.53 1.84
N VAL A 284 -25.62 24.27 2.78
CA VAL A 284 -24.29 23.75 2.47
C VAL A 284 -24.41 22.25 2.21
N VAL A 285 -23.99 21.81 1.03
CA VAL A 285 -23.92 20.38 0.69
C VAL A 285 -22.57 19.87 1.15
N GLU A 286 -22.57 18.98 2.13
CA GLU A 286 -21.34 18.32 2.55
C GLU A 286 -20.96 17.17 1.60
N PRO A 287 -19.65 16.88 1.44
CA PRO A 287 -19.19 15.67 0.79
C PRO A 287 -19.76 14.42 1.48
N ASP A 288 -20.42 13.57 0.70
CA ASP A 288 -20.99 12.30 1.16
C ASP A 288 -19.90 11.24 1.38
N TRP A 289 -20.26 10.13 2.04
CA TRP A 289 -19.31 9.06 2.38
C TRP A 289 -18.55 8.55 1.14
N ARG A 290 -19.21 8.51 -0.02
CA ARG A 290 -18.60 8.09 -1.29
C ARG A 290 -17.53 9.08 -1.72
N SER A 291 -17.82 10.38 -1.69
CA SER A 291 -16.83 11.41 -2.02
C SER A 291 -15.65 11.41 -1.04
N ARG A 292 -15.91 11.21 0.27
CA ARG A 292 -14.85 11.07 1.29
C ARG A 292 -14.00 9.82 1.06
N PHE A 293 -14.62 8.70 0.73
CA PHE A 293 -13.91 7.47 0.42
C PHE A 293 -13.06 7.62 -0.85
N LEU A 294 -13.63 8.17 -1.93
CA LEU A 294 -12.91 8.41 -3.17
C LEU A 294 -11.77 9.41 -2.99
N SER A 295 -11.91 10.43 -2.14
CA SER A 295 -10.82 11.36 -1.85
C SER A 295 -9.70 10.70 -1.06
N ILE A 296 -10.01 9.79 -0.14
CA ILE A 296 -9.01 8.99 0.61
C ILE A 296 -8.27 8.06 -0.35
N VAL A 297 -9.00 7.37 -1.23
CA VAL A 297 -8.38 6.46 -2.20
C VAL A 297 -7.53 7.21 -3.21
N ALA A 298 -7.94 8.42 -3.61
CA ALA A 298 -7.17 9.25 -4.53
C ALA A 298 -5.97 9.96 -3.87
N ASP A 299 -5.71 9.75 -2.57
CA ASP A 299 -4.53 10.28 -1.89
C ASP A 299 -3.28 9.42 -2.23
N PRO A 300 -2.22 10.04 -2.77
CA PRO A 300 -0.91 9.43 -3.04
C PRO A 300 -0.34 8.54 -1.92
N ASN A 301 -0.45 9.00 -0.67
CA ASN A 301 0.12 8.34 0.50
C ASN A 301 -0.68 7.10 0.83
N VAL A 302 -2.00 7.22 0.77
CA VAL A 302 -2.91 6.10 0.99
C VAL A 302 -2.71 5.05 -0.08
N ALA A 303 -2.56 5.45 -1.35
CA ALA A 303 -2.28 4.53 -2.45
C ALA A 303 -0.97 3.73 -2.22
N LEU A 304 0.12 4.41 -1.82
CA LEU A 304 1.39 3.74 -1.51
C LEU A 304 1.28 2.80 -0.29
N ILE A 305 0.61 3.24 0.78
CA ILE A 305 0.39 2.41 1.98
C ILE A 305 -0.45 1.17 1.62
N LEU A 306 -1.52 1.33 0.83
CA LEU A 306 -2.36 0.21 0.37
C LEU A 306 -1.58 -0.77 -0.50
N LEU A 307 -0.68 -0.29 -1.36
CA LEU A 307 0.22 -1.12 -2.16
C LEU A 307 1.16 -1.95 -1.27
N THR A 308 1.78 -1.30 -0.29
CA THR A 308 2.69 -1.95 0.68
C THR A 308 1.95 -2.99 1.53
N ILE A 309 0.81 -2.62 2.13
CA ILE A 309 -0.04 -3.55 2.89
C ILE A 309 -0.52 -4.68 1.99
N GLY A 310 -0.88 -4.38 0.75
CA GLY A 310 -1.37 -5.35 -0.22
C GLY A 310 -0.36 -6.46 -0.50
N ILE A 311 0.88 -6.08 -0.78
CA ILE A 311 1.97 -7.03 -1.05
C ILE A 311 2.36 -7.78 0.23
N TYR A 312 2.44 -7.12 1.39
CA TYR A 312 2.73 -7.82 2.64
C TYR A 312 1.61 -8.79 3.06
N GLY A 313 0.34 -8.45 2.83
CA GLY A 313 -0.78 -9.35 3.10
C GLY A 313 -0.72 -10.62 2.26
N LEU A 314 -0.42 -10.47 0.96
CA LEU A 314 -0.15 -11.60 0.07
C LEU A 314 1.06 -12.42 0.55
N PHE A 315 2.15 -11.76 0.94
CA PHE A 315 3.32 -12.44 1.49
C PHE A 315 2.99 -13.29 2.73
N PHE A 316 2.23 -12.76 3.69
CA PHE A 316 1.87 -13.50 4.90
C PHE A 316 1.00 -14.72 4.61
N GLU A 317 0.09 -14.64 3.64
CA GLU A 317 -0.70 -15.79 3.15
C GLU A 317 0.21 -16.87 2.56
N PHE A 318 1.15 -16.49 1.68
CA PHE A 318 2.08 -17.45 1.06
C PHE A 318 3.07 -18.05 2.07
N ALA A 319 3.52 -17.28 3.05
CA ALA A 319 4.42 -17.74 4.09
C ALA A 319 3.74 -18.64 5.13
N ASN A 320 2.43 -18.47 5.37
CA ASN A 320 1.65 -19.24 6.34
C ASN A 320 0.39 -19.82 5.69
N PRO A 321 0.50 -20.91 4.93
CA PRO A 321 -0.64 -21.53 4.27
C PRO A 321 -1.76 -21.86 5.28
N GLY A 322 -2.96 -21.33 5.04
CA GLY A 322 -4.15 -21.58 5.87
C GLY A 322 -4.72 -20.36 6.60
N PHE A 323 -3.97 -19.25 6.66
CA PHE A 323 -4.51 -17.95 7.06
C PHE A 323 -5.06 -17.24 5.84
N VAL A 324 -6.33 -17.42 5.47
CA VAL A 324 -6.98 -16.84 4.27
C VAL A 324 -7.20 -15.31 4.37
N LEU A 325 -7.25 -14.79 5.60
CA LEU A 325 -7.62 -13.40 5.86
C LEU A 325 -6.56 -12.39 5.34
N PRO A 326 -5.25 -12.55 5.61
CA PRO A 326 -4.21 -11.67 5.07
C PRO A 326 -4.14 -11.66 3.55
N GLY A 327 -4.36 -12.79 2.86
CA GLY A 327 -4.32 -12.84 1.40
C GLY A 327 -5.49 -12.12 0.76
N VAL A 328 -6.71 -12.31 1.28
CA VAL A 328 -7.89 -11.58 0.80
C VAL A 328 -7.77 -10.08 1.08
N ALA A 329 -7.43 -9.70 2.30
CA ALA A 329 -7.22 -8.30 2.66
C ALA A 329 -6.10 -7.68 1.83
N GLY A 330 -4.98 -8.39 1.66
CA GLY A 330 -3.84 -7.97 0.85
C GLY A 330 -4.21 -7.77 -0.63
N THR A 331 -4.97 -8.70 -1.21
CA THR A 331 -5.44 -8.58 -2.60
C THR A 331 -6.35 -7.35 -2.78
N ILE A 332 -7.28 -7.12 -1.85
CA ILE A 332 -8.17 -5.95 -1.90
C ILE A 332 -7.37 -4.66 -1.78
N CYS A 333 -6.46 -4.57 -0.80
CA CYS A 333 -5.59 -3.40 -0.63
C CYS A 333 -4.73 -3.15 -1.87
N LEU A 334 -4.17 -4.21 -2.47
CA LEU A 334 -3.37 -4.12 -3.68
C LEU A 334 -4.18 -3.59 -4.87
N LEU A 335 -5.39 -4.13 -5.11
CA LEU A 335 -6.26 -3.71 -6.20
C LEU A 335 -6.74 -2.27 -6.03
N VAL A 336 -7.12 -1.87 -4.81
CA VAL A 336 -7.54 -0.49 -4.52
C VAL A 336 -6.35 0.47 -4.67
N GLY A 337 -5.16 0.09 -4.20
CA GLY A 337 -3.93 0.85 -4.40
C GLY A 337 -3.62 1.04 -5.88
N LEU A 338 -3.65 -0.03 -6.69
CA LEU A 338 -3.43 0.06 -8.14
C LEU A 338 -4.50 0.92 -8.85
N PHE A 339 -5.76 0.82 -8.43
CA PHE A 339 -6.82 1.67 -8.95
C PHE A 339 -6.60 3.16 -8.62
N ALA A 340 -6.17 3.47 -7.39
CA ALA A 340 -5.79 4.83 -7.01
C ALA A 340 -4.68 5.39 -7.91
N MET A 341 -3.67 4.56 -8.19
CA MET A 341 -2.57 4.92 -9.08
C MET A 341 -3.00 5.14 -10.53
N GLN A 342 -4.09 4.54 -10.98
CA GLN A 342 -4.67 4.81 -12.30
C GLN A 342 -5.33 6.20 -12.37
N LEU A 343 -5.87 6.69 -11.25
CA LEU A 343 -6.51 8.01 -11.17
C LEU A 343 -5.49 9.15 -11.03
N LEU A 344 -4.26 8.80 -10.62
CA LEU A 344 -3.15 9.72 -10.44
C LEU A 344 -2.21 9.72 -11.67
N PRO A 345 -1.55 10.84 -11.97
CA PRO A 345 -0.54 10.92 -13.03
C PRO A 345 0.77 10.24 -12.58
N VAL A 346 0.75 8.91 -12.53
CA VAL A 346 1.82 8.07 -12.00
C VAL A 346 2.86 7.76 -13.07
N SER A 347 4.14 7.75 -12.68
CA SER A 347 5.18 7.20 -13.56
C SER A 347 5.16 5.66 -13.51
N TYR A 348 4.91 5.02 -14.65
CA TYR A 348 4.93 3.55 -14.73
C TYR A 348 6.31 2.97 -14.36
N ALA A 349 7.39 3.73 -14.61
CA ALA A 349 8.74 3.38 -14.19
C ALA A 349 8.88 3.36 -12.65
N GLY A 350 8.39 4.41 -11.97
CA GLY A 350 8.37 4.46 -10.51
C GLY A 350 7.52 3.34 -9.92
N LEU A 351 6.33 3.09 -10.48
CA LEU A 351 5.46 1.99 -10.05
C LEU A 351 6.14 0.62 -10.22
N ALA A 352 6.77 0.37 -11.36
CA ALA A 352 7.51 -0.87 -11.60
C ALA A 352 8.67 -1.04 -10.61
N LEU A 353 9.40 0.04 -10.29
CA LEU A 353 10.48 0.02 -9.30
C LEU A 353 9.96 -0.23 -7.87
N VAL A 354 8.82 0.36 -7.48
CA VAL A 354 8.17 0.08 -6.20
C VAL A 354 7.78 -1.39 -6.11
N LEU A 355 7.08 -1.91 -7.13
CA LEU A 355 6.66 -3.32 -7.18
C LEU A 355 7.87 -4.26 -7.16
N LEU A 356 8.93 -3.95 -7.91
CA LEU A 356 10.18 -4.69 -7.91
C LEU A 356 10.84 -4.67 -6.53
N GLY A 357 10.93 -3.50 -5.90
CA GLY A 357 11.52 -3.33 -4.57
C GLY A 357 10.80 -4.14 -3.50
N LEU A 358 9.46 -4.06 -3.47
CA LEU A 358 8.60 -4.87 -2.60
C LEU A 358 8.72 -6.37 -2.92
N GLY A 359 8.77 -6.76 -4.19
CA GLY A 359 8.98 -8.14 -4.61
C GLY A 359 10.33 -8.70 -4.14
N CYS A 360 11.41 -7.91 -4.25
CA CYS A 360 12.74 -8.27 -3.75
C CYS A 360 12.76 -8.41 -2.21
N LEU A 361 12.10 -7.50 -1.49
CA LEU A 361 11.93 -7.57 -0.04
C LEU A 361 11.22 -8.87 0.40
N VAL A 362 10.19 -9.27 -0.34
CA VAL A 362 9.48 -10.54 -0.12
C VAL A 362 10.35 -11.75 -0.48
N ALA A 363 11.06 -11.70 -1.61
CA ALA A 363 11.89 -12.80 -2.08
C ALA A 363 13.07 -13.09 -1.15
N GLU A 364 13.66 -12.07 -0.50
CA GLU A 364 14.71 -12.24 0.53
C GLU A 364 14.23 -13.10 1.72
N ALA A 365 12.93 -13.13 2.01
CA ALA A 365 12.39 -13.97 3.08
C ALA A 365 12.41 -15.48 2.74
N PHE A 366 12.44 -15.82 1.44
CA PHE A 366 12.45 -17.21 0.95
C PHE A 366 13.81 -17.64 0.43
N LEU A 367 14.58 -16.71 -0.13
CA LEU A 367 15.89 -16.97 -0.70
C LEU A 367 16.97 -16.57 0.31
N PRO A 368 17.93 -17.44 0.63
CA PRO A 368 19.04 -17.11 1.54
C PRO A 368 20.07 -16.23 0.82
N THR A 369 19.70 -14.99 0.49
CA THR A 369 20.53 -14.01 -0.24
C THR A 369 21.35 -13.10 0.66
N PHE A 370 21.35 -13.35 1.99
CA PHE A 370 22.18 -12.65 2.99
C PHE A 370 22.02 -11.12 2.96
N GLY A 371 20.80 -10.64 2.72
CA GLY A 371 20.46 -9.22 2.73
C GLY A 371 20.75 -8.47 1.43
N VAL A 372 21.33 -9.10 0.40
CA VAL A 372 21.59 -8.44 -0.90
C VAL A 372 20.29 -8.10 -1.60
N LEU A 373 19.35 -9.05 -1.67
CA LEU A 373 18.06 -8.85 -2.30
C LEU A 373 17.17 -7.92 -1.46
N GLY A 374 17.26 -8.02 -0.13
CA GLY A 374 16.60 -7.12 0.81
C GLY A 374 17.07 -5.66 0.66
N PHE A 375 18.39 -5.42 0.66
CA PHE A 375 18.95 -4.08 0.50
C PHE A 375 18.65 -3.50 -0.88
N GLY A 376 18.86 -4.27 -1.95
CA GLY A 376 18.49 -3.89 -3.31
C GLY A 376 16.99 -3.58 -3.43
N GLY A 377 16.15 -4.34 -2.73
CA GLY A 377 14.71 -4.11 -2.65
C GLY A 377 14.34 -2.78 -1.99
N ILE A 378 14.99 -2.42 -0.89
CA ILE A 378 14.78 -1.13 -0.20
C ILE A 378 15.20 0.04 -1.11
N VAL A 379 16.36 -0.05 -1.74
CA VAL A 379 16.86 0.99 -2.65
C VAL A 379 15.92 1.16 -3.83
N ALA A 380 15.52 0.06 -4.49
CA ALA A 380 14.55 0.09 -5.59
C ALA A 380 13.19 0.66 -5.15
N PHE A 381 12.71 0.29 -3.96
CA PHE A 381 11.48 0.83 -3.39
C PHE A 381 11.56 2.34 -3.15
N VAL A 382 12.66 2.84 -2.56
CA VAL A 382 12.84 4.28 -2.27
C VAL A 382 12.93 5.07 -3.58
N ILE A 383 13.77 4.64 -4.53
CA ILE A 383 13.89 5.30 -5.84
C ILE A 383 12.54 5.26 -6.56
N GLY A 384 11.88 4.10 -6.57
CA GLY A 384 10.55 3.94 -7.16
C GLY A 384 9.52 4.87 -6.52
N ALA A 385 9.47 4.96 -5.19
CA ALA A 385 8.53 5.79 -4.45
C ALA A 385 8.76 7.29 -4.69
N LEU A 386 10.03 7.71 -4.81
CA LEU A 386 10.40 9.08 -5.17
C LEU A 386 10.02 9.42 -6.61
N MET A 387 10.12 8.46 -7.54
CA MET A 387 9.71 8.64 -8.94
C MET A 387 8.21 8.42 -9.15
N LEU A 388 7.49 7.88 -8.17
CA LEU A 388 6.16 7.33 -8.34
C LEU A 388 5.14 8.39 -8.77
N ILE A 389 5.20 9.55 -8.12
CA ILE A 389 4.31 10.68 -8.37
C ILE A 389 5.15 11.93 -8.51
N ASP A 390 4.91 12.65 -9.60
CA ASP A 390 5.63 13.86 -9.92
C ASP A 390 5.21 15.01 -8.99
N THR A 391 6.18 15.62 -8.31
CA THR A 391 5.98 16.55 -7.18
C THR A 391 5.64 17.98 -7.60
N ASP A 392 5.62 18.26 -8.90
CA ASP A 392 5.45 19.62 -9.43
C ASP A 392 4.04 20.20 -9.22
N VAL A 393 3.07 19.38 -8.78
CA VAL A 393 1.73 19.84 -8.40
C VAL A 393 1.61 19.96 -6.88
N PRO A 394 1.40 21.17 -6.33
CA PRO A 394 1.22 21.38 -4.90
C PRO A 394 0.04 20.55 -4.36
N GLY A 395 0.34 19.62 -3.43
CA GLY A 395 -0.64 18.76 -2.78
C GLY A 395 -0.74 17.31 -3.29
N TYR A 396 -0.01 16.94 -4.35
CA TYR A 396 0.03 15.54 -4.85
C TYR A 396 1.36 14.81 -4.55
N GLY A 397 2.35 15.48 -3.97
CA GLY A 397 3.62 14.83 -3.60
C GLY A 397 3.51 13.90 -2.39
N ILE A 398 4.22 12.78 -2.42
CA ILE A 398 4.40 11.89 -1.26
C ILE A 398 5.44 12.55 -0.34
N PRO A 399 5.11 12.88 0.93
CA PRO A 399 6.06 13.53 1.82
C PRO A 399 7.16 12.54 2.20
N TRP A 400 8.41 13.02 2.15
CA TRP A 400 9.60 12.22 2.41
C TRP A 400 9.57 11.42 3.73
N PRO A 401 9.00 11.93 4.85
CA PRO A 401 8.83 11.15 6.08
C PRO A 401 8.04 9.84 5.90
N VAL A 402 7.03 9.82 5.02
CA VAL A 402 6.25 8.60 4.74
C VAL A 402 7.15 7.58 4.07
N ILE A 403 7.86 7.97 3.01
CA ILE A 403 8.81 7.10 2.29
C ILE A 403 9.89 6.58 3.26
N ALA A 404 10.48 7.46 4.06
CA ALA A 404 11.51 7.10 5.02
C ALA A 404 10.99 6.12 6.08
N SER A 405 9.77 6.31 6.59
CA SER A 405 9.15 5.42 7.58
C SER A 405 8.88 4.01 7.01
N LEU A 406 8.38 3.91 5.78
CA LEU A 406 8.15 2.63 5.10
C LEU A 406 9.48 1.93 4.78
N ALA A 407 10.47 2.67 4.30
CA ALA A 407 11.80 2.14 4.03
C ALA A 407 12.50 1.63 5.30
N LEU A 408 12.42 2.39 6.40
CA LEU A 408 12.94 1.99 7.71
C LEU A 408 12.22 0.76 8.25
N GLY A 409 10.88 0.72 8.14
CA GLY A 409 10.09 -0.45 8.52
C GLY A 409 10.49 -1.70 7.74
N GLY A 410 10.68 -1.58 6.42
CA GLY A 410 11.20 -2.65 5.57
C GLY A 410 12.61 -3.09 5.98
N ALA A 411 13.51 -2.14 6.26
CA ALA A 411 14.87 -2.43 6.71
C ALA A 411 14.91 -3.19 8.04
N LEU A 412 14.09 -2.76 9.01
CA LEU A 412 13.97 -3.43 10.30
C LEU A 412 13.41 -4.84 10.17
N LEU A 413 12.44 -5.05 9.27
CA LEU A 413 11.89 -6.37 8.99
C LEU A 413 12.95 -7.30 8.38
N VAL A 414 13.71 -6.83 7.38
CA VAL A 414 14.80 -7.60 6.77
C VAL A 414 15.88 -7.94 7.80
N ALA A 415 16.28 -6.96 8.62
CA ALA A 415 17.25 -7.17 9.70
C ALA A 415 16.74 -8.19 10.73
N GLY A 416 15.46 -8.11 11.11
CA GLY A 416 14.80 -9.04 12.00
C GLY A 416 14.82 -10.47 11.47
N VAL A 417 14.32 -10.70 10.24
CA VAL A 417 14.31 -12.02 9.59
C VAL A 417 15.72 -12.57 9.42
N SER A 418 16.67 -11.75 8.96
CA SER A 418 18.07 -12.14 8.79
C SER A 418 18.70 -12.54 10.13
N SER A 419 18.40 -11.82 11.21
CA SER A 419 18.90 -12.14 12.55
C SER A 419 18.36 -13.47 13.07
N VAL A 420 17.08 -13.77 12.84
CA VAL A 420 16.44 -15.03 13.22
C VAL A 420 16.99 -16.19 12.39
N ALA A 421 17.14 -16.01 11.07
CA ALA A 421 17.72 -17.01 10.19
C ALA A 421 19.20 -17.32 10.56
N LEU A 422 20.00 -16.30 10.83
CA LEU A 422 21.38 -16.45 11.31
C LEU A 422 21.43 -17.16 12.67
N ARG A 423 20.53 -16.80 13.60
CA ARG A 423 20.42 -17.49 14.91
C ARG A 423 20.00 -18.94 14.76
N ALA A 424 19.06 -19.25 13.87
CA ALA A 424 18.61 -20.62 13.61
C ALA A 424 19.75 -21.50 13.07
N ARG A 425 20.60 -20.96 12.18
CA ARG A 425 21.77 -21.68 11.64
C ARG A 425 22.92 -21.83 12.64
N ARG A 426 23.06 -20.91 13.58
CA ARG A 426 24.08 -20.97 14.65
C ARG A 426 23.68 -21.88 15.82
N ARG A 427 22.46 -22.44 15.82
CA ARG A 427 22.09 -23.45 16.82
C ARG A 427 22.89 -24.73 16.53
N PRO A 428 23.59 -25.29 17.52
CA PRO A 428 24.31 -26.55 17.32
C PRO A 428 23.32 -27.62 16.84
N VAL A 429 23.74 -28.45 15.89
CA VAL A 429 22.92 -29.55 15.36
C VAL A 429 22.74 -30.57 16.48
N VAL A 430 21.53 -30.66 17.05
CA VAL A 430 21.21 -31.57 18.18
C VAL A 430 20.56 -32.88 17.70
N THR A 431 20.50 -33.11 16.37
CA THR A 431 19.86 -34.31 15.79
C THR A 431 20.71 -34.91 14.67
N GLY A 432 21.00 -36.21 14.76
CA GLY A 432 21.81 -36.96 13.79
C GLY A 432 22.99 -37.70 14.42
N GLY A 433 23.68 -38.53 13.64
CA GLY A 433 24.81 -39.37 14.12
C GLY A 433 25.99 -38.60 14.73
N GLU A 434 26.11 -37.31 14.43
CA GLU A 434 27.12 -36.41 14.98
C GLU A 434 26.82 -35.99 16.42
N ALA A 435 25.56 -35.96 16.85
CA ALA A 435 25.18 -35.70 18.24
C ALA A 435 25.45 -36.91 19.16
N ILE A 436 25.59 -38.11 18.59
CA ILE A 436 25.91 -39.33 19.33
C ILE A 436 27.39 -39.32 19.74
N VAL A 437 28.29 -38.76 18.93
CA VAL A 437 29.71 -38.64 19.26
C VAL A 437 29.91 -37.54 20.31
N GLY A 438 30.49 -37.89 21.46
CA GLY A 438 30.63 -37.03 22.63
C GLY A 438 29.58 -37.25 23.72
N SER A 439 28.49 -37.97 23.42
CA SER A 439 27.45 -38.30 24.40
C SER A 439 27.92 -39.33 25.42
N ILE A 440 27.30 -39.31 26.61
CA ILE A 440 27.56 -40.27 27.69
C ILE A 440 26.48 -41.34 27.67
N GLY A 441 26.89 -42.60 27.66
CA GLY A 441 26.02 -43.76 27.82
C GLY A 441 26.39 -44.59 29.04
N GLU A 442 25.56 -45.57 29.35
CA GLU A 442 25.76 -46.53 30.43
C GLU A 442 25.81 -47.95 29.83
N VAL A 443 26.85 -48.71 30.18
CA VAL A 443 27.00 -50.11 29.75
C VAL A 443 25.88 -50.94 30.36
N LEU A 444 25.17 -51.72 29.55
CA LEU A 444 24.02 -52.53 29.96
C LEU A 444 24.43 -53.98 30.27
N ASP A 445 23.47 -54.70 30.86
CA ASP A 445 23.45 -56.17 31.00
C ASP A 445 24.71 -56.76 31.68
N ASP A 446 25.53 -57.50 30.94
CA ASP A 446 26.67 -58.31 31.43
C ASP A 446 28.04 -57.59 31.34
N GLY A 447 28.08 -56.36 30.81
CA GLY A 447 29.32 -55.63 30.55
C GLY A 447 29.86 -55.79 29.13
N LEU A 448 30.99 -55.15 28.84
CA LEU A 448 31.73 -55.31 27.58
C LEU A 448 32.76 -56.42 27.77
N HIS A 449 32.60 -57.52 27.04
CA HIS A 449 33.53 -58.65 27.06
C HIS A 449 34.40 -58.64 25.81
N ALA A 450 35.64 -59.15 25.93
CA ALA A 450 36.56 -59.27 24.80
C ALA A 450 35.92 -60.08 23.68
N ASP A 451 35.68 -59.45 22.52
CA ASP A 451 35.11 -60.11 21.36
C ASP A 451 36.19 -61.03 20.76
N GLN A 452 35.90 -62.33 20.66
CA GLN A 452 36.79 -63.30 20.00
C GLN A 452 36.63 -63.16 18.48
N PRO A 453 37.69 -62.83 17.71
CA PRO A 453 37.57 -62.56 16.29
C PRO A 453 37.09 -63.80 15.52
N HIS A 454 35.85 -63.77 15.02
CA HIS A 454 35.34 -64.74 14.04
C HIS A 454 35.54 -64.15 12.63
N GLY A 455 36.78 -64.20 12.14
CA GLY A 455 37.10 -63.80 10.76
C GLY A 455 38.43 -64.41 10.29
N PRO A 456 38.60 -64.74 9.00
CA PRO A 456 39.72 -65.57 8.52
C PRO A 456 41.10 -64.88 8.55
N ASN A 457 41.20 -63.60 8.90
CA ASN A 457 42.46 -62.87 8.96
C ASN A 457 42.59 -62.18 10.32
N GLY A 458 43.33 -62.81 11.23
CA GLY A 458 43.66 -62.27 12.54
C GLY A 458 44.71 -61.17 12.45
N ALA A 459 44.29 -59.92 12.71
CA ALA A 459 45.16 -58.80 13.08
C ALA A 459 44.34 -57.59 13.58
N ALA A 460 43.36 -57.80 14.47
CA ALA A 460 42.68 -56.70 15.16
C ALA A 460 42.99 -56.77 16.67
N PRO A 461 43.27 -55.63 17.34
CA PRO A 461 43.42 -55.61 18.80
C PRO A 461 42.13 -56.12 19.46
N PRO A 462 42.22 -56.76 20.65
CA PRO A 462 41.03 -57.24 21.35
C PRO A 462 40.14 -56.05 21.70
N SER A 463 39.02 -55.91 20.99
CA SER A 463 38.01 -54.91 21.30
C SER A 463 36.91 -55.59 22.11
N ALA A 464 36.60 -55.07 23.29
CA ALA A 464 35.50 -55.55 24.08
C ALA A 464 34.19 -55.00 23.51
N ALA A 465 33.27 -55.88 23.13
CA ALA A 465 31.99 -55.51 22.52
C ALA A 465 30.83 -55.86 23.45
N GLY A 466 29.75 -55.08 23.36
CA GLY A 466 28.53 -55.31 24.12
C GLY A 466 27.50 -54.22 23.84
N TRP A 467 26.56 -54.03 24.76
CA TRP A 467 25.47 -53.08 24.59
C TRP A 467 25.57 -51.96 25.62
N ALA A 468 25.32 -50.73 25.19
CA ALA A 468 25.18 -49.59 26.08
C ALA A 468 23.93 -48.79 25.75
N ARG A 469 23.34 -48.16 26.78
CA ARG A 469 22.25 -47.21 26.61
C ARG A 469 22.84 -45.83 26.38
N VAL A 470 22.64 -45.27 25.19
CA VAL A 470 23.08 -43.93 24.81
C VAL A 470 21.84 -43.14 24.40
N HIS A 471 21.60 -41.99 25.02
CA HIS A 471 20.40 -41.16 24.76
C HIS A 471 19.04 -41.91 24.90
N GLY A 472 18.99 -42.94 25.76
CA GLY A 472 17.77 -43.74 25.99
C GLY A 472 17.57 -44.92 25.01
N GLU A 473 18.42 -45.04 23.99
CA GLU A 473 18.39 -46.14 23.02
C GLU A 473 19.49 -47.16 23.29
N ARG A 474 19.27 -48.44 22.91
CA ARG A 474 20.25 -49.52 23.05
C ARG A 474 21.13 -49.60 21.80
N TRP A 475 22.41 -49.32 21.97
CA TRP A 475 23.42 -49.31 20.90
C TRP A 475 24.46 -50.39 21.13
N ARG A 476 24.93 -51.02 20.03
CA ARG A 476 26.10 -51.91 20.08
C ARG A 476 27.34 -51.02 20.23
N VAL A 477 28.16 -51.29 21.22
CA VAL A 477 29.36 -50.49 21.52
C VAL A 477 30.61 -51.34 21.58
N ALA A 478 31.74 -50.76 21.19
CA ALA A 478 33.06 -51.37 21.25
C ALA A 478 34.03 -50.48 22.03
N CYS A 479 34.81 -51.08 22.93
CA CYS A 479 35.79 -50.43 23.78
C CYS A 479 37.15 -51.15 23.67
N SER A 480 38.26 -50.44 23.91
CA SER A 480 39.59 -51.04 23.95
C SER A 480 39.85 -51.88 25.22
N ALA A 481 39.01 -51.76 26.24
CA ALA A 481 39.11 -52.49 27.50
C ALA A 481 37.75 -53.07 27.91
N PRO A 482 37.71 -54.23 28.60
CA PRO A 482 36.48 -54.76 29.17
C PRO A 482 35.94 -53.82 30.26
N LEU A 483 34.63 -53.62 30.27
CA LEU A 483 33.94 -52.74 31.22
C LEU A 483 32.79 -53.49 31.89
N ALA A 484 32.59 -53.28 33.18
CA ALA A 484 31.45 -53.85 33.88
C ALA A 484 30.14 -53.16 33.48
N ALA A 485 29.03 -53.85 33.68
CA ALA A 485 27.70 -53.26 33.57
C ALA A 485 27.54 -52.09 34.55
N GLY A 486 26.83 -51.04 34.12
CA GLY A 486 26.65 -49.79 34.87
C GLY A 486 27.79 -48.78 34.73
N CYS A 487 28.91 -49.13 34.09
CA CYS A 487 29.98 -48.16 33.82
C CYS A 487 29.51 -47.09 32.83
N ARG A 488 29.84 -45.82 33.13
CA ARG A 488 29.59 -44.70 32.22
C ARG A 488 30.69 -44.63 31.17
N VAL A 489 30.27 -44.47 29.92
CA VAL A 489 31.15 -44.44 28.76
C VAL A 489 30.85 -43.24 27.88
N ARG A 490 31.88 -42.62 27.31
CA ARG A 490 31.73 -41.54 26.33
C ARG A 490 31.89 -42.11 24.94
N VAL A 491 30.95 -41.80 24.05
CA VAL A 491 31.07 -42.17 22.63
C VAL A 491 32.15 -41.31 21.98
N THR A 492 33.17 -41.95 21.40
CA THR A 492 34.29 -41.28 20.73
C THR A 492 34.19 -41.36 19.21
N GLY A 493 33.40 -42.29 18.68
CA GLY A 493 33.17 -42.42 17.25
C GLY A 493 32.00 -43.33 16.94
N ARG A 494 31.56 -43.33 15.69
CA ARG A 494 30.49 -44.20 15.18
C ARG A 494 30.93 -44.82 13.86
N GLN A 495 30.82 -46.14 13.75
CA GLN A 495 31.01 -46.89 12.51
C GLN A 495 29.73 -47.69 12.23
N GLY A 496 28.93 -47.23 11.25
CA GLY A 496 27.64 -47.85 10.92
C GLY A 496 26.67 -47.82 12.10
N LEU A 497 26.31 -49.01 12.61
CA LEU A 497 25.42 -49.24 13.76
C LEU A 497 26.19 -49.54 15.07
N THR A 498 27.52 -49.49 15.05
CA THR A 498 28.37 -49.72 16.23
C THR A 498 29.03 -48.42 16.68
N LEU A 499 28.98 -48.11 17.98
CA LEU A 499 29.64 -46.95 18.57
C LEU A 499 30.97 -47.34 19.21
N THR A 500 32.01 -46.57 18.96
CA THR A 500 33.27 -46.69 19.71
C THR A 500 33.14 -45.86 20.98
N VAL A 501 33.43 -46.47 22.14
CA VAL A 501 33.27 -45.82 23.44
C VAL A 501 34.55 -45.90 24.26
N ALA A 502 34.80 -44.88 25.08
CA ALA A 502 35.89 -44.84 26.04
C ALA A 502 35.32 -44.69 27.47
N PRO A 503 35.93 -45.33 28.48
CA PRO A 503 35.46 -45.21 29.86
C PRO A 503 35.62 -43.78 30.38
N LEU A 504 34.58 -43.29 31.05
CA LEU A 504 34.68 -42.13 31.93
C LEU A 504 35.14 -42.67 33.29
N TYR A 505 36.43 -42.51 33.61
CA TYR A 505 36.96 -42.92 34.91
C TYR A 505 36.32 -42.09 36.03
N ASP A 506 35.27 -42.64 36.64
CA ASP A 506 34.95 -42.39 38.05
C ASP A 506 35.53 -43.58 38.84
N ALA A 507 36.67 -43.36 39.49
CA ALA A 507 37.32 -44.38 40.31
C ALA A 507 36.43 -44.76 41.50
N ALA A 508 36.01 -46.03 41.59
CA ALA A 508 35.52 -46.61 42.83
C ALA A 508 36.69 -47.28 43.59
N PRO A 509 36.74 -47.18 44.94
CA PRO A 509 37.95 -47.48 45.72
C PRO A 509 38.24 -48.99 45.83
N ALA A 510 39.53 -49.33 45.83
CA ALA A 510 40.03 -50.70 45.95
C ALA A 510 39.65 -51.37 47.29
N PRO A 511 39.37 -52.69 47.33
CA PRO A 511 39.03 -53.40 48.56
C PRO A 511 40.24 -53.58 49.50
N ARG A 512 40.00 -53.43 50.81
CA ARG A 512 40.96 -53.63 51.92
C ARG A 512 41.55 -55.04 51.93
N ALA A 513 42.87 -55.14 52.09
CA ALA A 513 43.58 -56.40 52.36
C ALA A 513 43.28 -56.94 53.78
N PRO A 514 43.17 -58.26 53.98
CA PRO A 514 42.97 -58.85 55.32
C PRO A 514 44.27 -58.88 56.14
N LEU A 515 44.14 -58.66 57.46
CA LEU A 515 45.22 -58.76 58.45
C LEU A 515 45.80 -60.19 58.48
N ALA A 516 47.13 -60.29 58.43
CA ALA A 516 47.87 -61.52 58.71
C ALA A 516 48.07 -61.72 60.22
N SER A 517 47.80 -62.95 60.68
CA SER A 517 47.99 -63.44 62.06
C SER A 517 49.49 -63.54 62.44
N PRO A 518 49.86 -63.46 63.74
CA PRO A 518 51.26 -63.53 64.17
C PRO A 518 51.77 -64.98 64.21
N PRO A 519 53.08 -65.23 63.96
CA PRO A 519 53.65 -66.56 64.10
C PRO A 519 53.91 -66.90 65.58
N GLN A 520 53.49 -68.12 65.95
CA GLN A 520 53.90 -68.80 67.18
C GLN A 520 55.39 -69.13 67.12
N GLY A 521 56.06 -69.00 68.27
CA GLY A 521 57.49 -69.25 68.40
C GLY A 521 57.85 -70.73 68.39
N ASP A 522 59.13 -70.98 68.11
CA ASP A 522 59.81 -72.22 68.46
C ASP A 522 61.02 -71.91 69.34
N ALA A 523 61.10 -72.69 70.41
CA ALA A 523 62.18 -72.70 71.39
C ALA A 523 63.21 -73.77 71.00
N ARG A 524 64.48 -73.37 70.87
CA ARG A 524 65.65 -73.95 71.55
C ARG A 524 66.94 -73.27 71.11
#